data_AF-A0A954GPM6-F1
#
_entry.id   AF-A0A954GPM6-F1
#
_cell.length_a   1.000
_cell.length_b   1.000
_cell.length_c   1.000
_cell.angle_alpha   90.00
_cell.angle_beta   90.00
_cell.angle_gamma   90.00
#
_symmetry.space_group_name_H-M   'P 1'
#
loop_
_entity.id
_entity.type
_entity.pdbx_description
1 polymer ?
#
loop_
_entity_poly.entity_id
_entity_poly.type
_entity_poly.pdbx_seq_one_letter_code
_entity_poly.pdbx_strand_id
1 'polypeptide(L)' 'MVTFAEILDAADKLTPDEQESLVEILKRRIAESNRAHIAREVAEARAEHQQSPAEPSSVADIMDEIRNAP' A
#
# COMPACT_ATOMS: atom_id res chain seq x y z
N MET A 1 27.31 -0.13 -2.69
CA MET A 1 25.88 0.18 -2.88
C MET A 1 25.79 0.97 -4.18
N VAL A 2 24.95 0.56 -5.12
CA VAL A 2 24.80 1.30 -6.38
C VAL A 2 23.92 2.52 -6.11
N THR A 3 24.34 3.69 -6.56
CA THR A 3 23.63 4.95 -6.45
C THR A 3 22.61 5.10 -7.58
N PHE A 4 21.63 5.99 -7.39
CA PHE A 4 20.67 6.31 -8.45
C PHE A 4 21.36 6.89 -9.69
N ALA A 5 22.38 7.73 -9.50
CA ALA A 5 23.16 8.29 -10.60
C ALA A 5 23.86 7.20 -11.42
N GLU A 6 24.50 6.22 -10.77
CA GLU A 6 25.13 5.10 -11.47
C GLU A 6 24.12 4.24 -12.24
N ILE A 7 22.89 4.11 -11.75
CA ILE A 7 21.82 3.38 -12.46
C ILE A 7 21.36 4.17 -13.69
N LEU A 8 21.24 5.49 -13.58
CA LEU A 8 20.89 6.35 -14.71
C LEU A 8 21.97 6.31 -15.79
N ASP A 9 23.24 6.45 -15.40
CA ASP A 9 24.39 6.35 -16.30
C ASP A 9 24.48 4.96 -16.97
N ALA A 10 24.01 3.91 -16.31
CA ALA A 10 23.95 2.56 -16.89
C ALA A 10 22.77 2.42 -17.85
N ALA A 11 21.61 2.99 -17.54
CA ALA A 11 20.45 3.00 -18.41
C ALA A 11 20.71 3.79 -19.71
N ASP A 12 21.43 4.91 -19.63
CA ASP A 12 21.80 5.73 -20.79
C ASP A 12 22.74 5.00 -21.78
N LYS A 13 23.44 3.95 -21.33
CA LYS A 13 24.31 3.11 -22.18
C LYS A 13 23.56 2.02 -22.94
N LEU A 14 22.30 1.77 -22.60
CA LEU A 14 21.46 0.82 -23.32
C LEU A 14 21.07 1.40 -24.68
N THR A 15 20.83 0.52 -25.66
CA THR A 15 20.21 0.92 -26.92
C THR A 15 18.79 1.44 -26.69
N PRO A 16 18.21 2.24 -27.60
CA PRO A 16 16.83 2.73 -27.45
C PRO A 16 15.81 1.61 -27.17
N ASP A 17 15.89 0.49 -27.90
CA ASP A 17 14.97 -0.65 -27.72
C ASP A 17 15.12 -1.31 -26.34
N GLU A 18 16.36 -1.39 -25.83
CA GLU A 18 16.64 -1.91 -24.49
C GLU A 18 16.17 -0.95 -23.40
N GLN A 19 16.28 0.37 -23.61
CA GLN A 19 15.74 1.38 -22.69
C GLN A 19 14.22 1.28 -22.62
N GLU A 20 13.54 1.17 -23.76
CA GLU A 20 12.09 0.96 -23.80
C GLU A 20 11.68 -0.33 -23.07
N SER A 21 12.41 -1.42 -23.32
CA SER A 21 12.19 -2.69 -22.62
C SER A 21 12.39 -2.57 -21.10
N LEU A 22 13.43 -1.85 -20.67
CA LEU A 22 13.69 -1.59 -19.25
C LEU A 22 12.55 -0.81 -18.61
N VAL A 23 12.04 0.23 -19.28
CA VAL A 23 10.91 1.03 -18.81
C VAL A 23 9.67 0.17 -18.61
N GLU A 24 9.33 -0.69 -19.57
CA GLU A 24 8.16 -1.56 -19.47
C GLU A 24 8.29 -2.58 -18.33
N ILE A 25 9.47 -3.17 -18.16
CA ILE A 25 9.75 -4.08 -17.03
C ILE A 25 9.61 -3.35 -15.69
N LEU A 26 10.17 -2.15 -15.56
CA LEU A 26 10.12 -1.38 -14.32
C LEU A 26 8.68 -0.97 -13.98
N LYS A 27 7.91 -0.46 -14.94
CA LYS A 27 6.49 -0.13 -14.75
C LYS A 27 5.70 -1.33 -14.22
N ARG A 28 5.89 -2.50 -14.84
CA ARG A 28 5.21 -3.73 -14.42
C ARG A 28 5.59 -4.12 -12.99
N ARG A 29 6.87 -4.09 -12.64
CA ARG A 29 7.36 -4.45 -11.29
C ARG A 29 6.85 -3.48 -10.23
N ILE A 30 6.82 -2.18 -10.51
CA ILE A 30 6.26 -1.17 -9.61
C ILE A 30 4.77 -1.44 -9.38
N ALA A 31 4.01 -1.71 -10.45
CA ALA A 31 2.59 -2.03 -10.33
C ALA A 31 2.33 -3.32 -9.53
N GLU A 32 3.17 -4.35 -9.69
CA GLU A 32 3.12 -5.58 -8.90
C GLU A 32 3.42 -5.31 -7.41
N SER A 33 4.47 -4.55 -7.11
CA SER A 33 4.84 -4.18 -5.74
C SER A 33 3.74 -3.37 -5.05
N ASN A 34 3.15 -2.40 -5.75
CA ASN A 34 2.07 -1.58 -5.19
C ASN A 34 0.82 -2.42 -4.88
N ARG A 35 0.44 -3.33 -5.78
CA ARG A 35 -0.68 -4.25 -5.54
C ARG A 35 -0.43 -5.15 -4.34
N ALA A 36 0.79 -5.69 -4.21
CA ALA A 36 1.16 -6.52 -3.08
C ALA A 36 1.12 -5.73 -1.76
N HIS A 37 1.59 -4.48 -1.77
CA HIS A 37 1.54 -3.60 -0.61
C HIS A 37 0.10 -3.31 -0.16
N ILE A 38 -0.77 -2.89 -1.08
CA ILE A 38 -2.19 -2.65 -0.79
C ILE A 38 -2.87 -3.91 -0.27
N ALA A 39 -2.60 -5.07 -0.88
CA ALA A 39 -3.18 -6.34 -0.44
C ALA A 39 -2.77 -6.67 1.00
N ARG A 40 -1.52 -6.39 1.36
CA ARG A 40 -1.02 -6.57 2.74
C ARG A 40 -1.73 -5.61 3.71
N GLU A 41 -1.80 -4.33 3.39
CA GLU A 41 -2.48 -3.33 4.24
C GLU A 41 -3.96 -3.68 4.46
N VAL A 42 -4.66 -4.11 3.41
CA VAL A 42 -6.06 -4.56 3.51
C VAL A 42 -6.18 -5.80 4.40
N ALA A 43 -5.24 -6.75 4.30
CA ALA A 43 -5.25 -7.93 5.14
C ALA A 43 -4.99 -7.59 6.62
N GLU A 44 -4.02 -6.71 6.89
CA GLU A 44 -3.71 -6.20 8.22
C GLU A 44 -4.91 -5.46 8.83
N ALA A 45 -5.51 -4.50 8.10
CA ALA A 45 -6.68 -3.76 8.57
C ALA A 45 -7.90 -4.67 8.84
N ARG A 46 -8.10 -5.71 8.02
CA ARG A 46 -9.18 -6.70 8.26
C ARG A 46 -8.90 -7.54 9.50
N ALA A 47 -7.66 -7.95 9.72
CA ALA A 47 -7.28 -8.71 10.91
C ALA A 47 -7.46 -7.86 12.17
N GLU A 48 -7.01 -6.60 12.14
CA GLU A 48 -7.21 -5.65 13.23
C GLU A 48 -8.70 -5.42 13.52
N HIS A 49 -9.54 -5.25 12.50
CA HIS A 49 -10.98 -5.10 12.69
C HIS A 49 -11.64 -6.36 13.27
N GLN A 50 -11.16 -7.56 12.93
CA GLN A 50 -11.68 -8.81 13.51
C GLN A 50 -11.20 -9.05 14.94
N GLN A 51 -10.00 -8.57 15.28
CA GLN A 51 -9.39 -8.74 16.60
C GLN A 51 -9.76 -7.62 17.57
N SER A 52 -10.11 -6.44 17.06
CA SER A 52 -10.68 -5.37 17.86
C SER A 52 -12.14 -5.73 18.16
N PRO A 53 -12.51 -5.92 19.44
CA PRO A 53 -13.91 -6.00 19.81
C PRO A 53 -14.47 -4.59 19.66
N ALA A 54 -14.81 -4.18 18.44
CA ALA A 54 -15.81 -3.15 18.27
C ALA A 54 -17.07 -3.73 18.88
N GLU A 55 -17.34 -3.38 20.15
CA GLU A 55 -18.62 -3.71 20.76
C GLU A 55 -19.69 -3.15 19.81
N PRO A 56 -20.56 -4.00 19.24
CA PRO A 56 -21.62 -3.52 18.37
C PRO A 56 -22.60 -2.73 19.24
N SER A 57 -22.32 -1.45 19.41
CA SER A 57 -23.22 -0.51 20.07
C SER A 57 -24.26 -0.09 19.05
N SER A 58 -25.53 -0.31 19.38
CA SER A 58 -26.63 0.21 18.59
C SER A 58 -26.66 1.74 18.69
N VAL A 59 -27.38 2.39 17.77
CA VAL A 59 -27.63 3.84 17.86
C VAL A 59 -28.27 4.20 19.21
N ALA A 60 -29.09 3.32 19.79
CA ALA A 60 -29.68 3.54 21.11
C ALA A 60 -28.61 3.55 22.22
N ASP A 61 -27.69 2.58 22.21
CA ASP A 61 -26.63 2.47 23.21
C ASP A 61 -25.69 3.70 23.16
N ILE A 62 -25.36 4.17 21.95
CA ILE A 62 -24.55 5.38 21.75
C ILE A 62 -25.29 6.63 22.26
N MET A 63 -26.59 6.74 21.97
CA MET A 63 -27.39 7.90 22.41
C MET A 63 -27.61 7.92 23.92
N ASP A 64 -27.67 6.77 24.57
CA ASP A 64 -27.72 6.66 26.04
C ASP A 64 -26.38 7.01 26.68
N GLU A 65 -25.26 6.62 26.08
CA GLU A 65 -23.92 7.01 26.55
C GLU A 65 -23.70 8.53 26.46
N ILE A 66 -24.08 9.16 25.33
CA ILE A 66 -24.01 10.62 25.15
C ILE A 66 -24.89 11.34 26.17
N ARG A 67 -26.06 10.81 26.48
CA ARG A 67 -27.02 11.43 27.40
C ARG A 67 -26.60 11.31 28.86
N ASN A 68 -25.87 10.25 29.21
CA ASN A 68 -25.44 9.95 30.57
C ASN A 68 -23.96 10.28 30.83
N ALA A 69 -23.26 10.87 29.86
CA ALA A 69 -21.91 11.39 30.04
C ALA A 69 -21.91 12.55 31.07
N PRO A 70 -20.95 12.59 32.02
CA PRO A 70 -20.92 13.54 33.13
C PRO A 70 -20.69 15.00 32.70
#